data_AF-A0A2A5HV28-F1
#
_entry.id   AF-A0A2A5HV28-F1
#
_cell.length_a   1.000
_cell.length_b   1.000
_cell.length_c   1.000
_cell.angle_alpha   90.00
_cell.angle_beta   90.00
_cell.angle_gamma   90.00
#
_symmetry.space_group_name_H-M   'P 1'
#
loop_
_entity.id
_entity.type
_entity.pdbx_description
1 polymer ?
#
loop_
_entity_poly.entity_id
_entity_poly.type
_entity_poly.pdbx_seq_one_letter_code
_entity_poly.pdbx_strand_id
1 'polypeptide(L)'
;MPIKPTFKQGYRRTRQNNLGFTLIEMIAVMVILSIVGALGSRFLIISIDSYNTIQQRSKLIAKAQIAIEQMTRQLRQSVPNAVRVSGSGNCIEFLPALIGVRYLNSLPDESNGAPLVSSITTASFSLPSGSADHVLVAPMITTEVYTVIGDRSRASAGVFGAGPVYTAIPLAANHRFLRNSLVNRVVIAEDPKRFCLSGGNLLRYNGYGLLSSALTDTAPVGGIPAIMGRNVSTSSAAFSLSGNSVNRNAVVNISLNFTEGSQTVTLNQQVFVRNVP
;
A
#
# COMPACT_ATOMS: atom_id res chain seq x y z
N MET A 1 -114.26 9.60 4.71
CA MET A 1 -112.95 9.22 5.29
C MET A 1 -112.85 7.70 5.25
N PRO A 2 -111.97 7.11 4.42
CA PRO A 2 -111.44 5.79 4.73
C PRO A 2 -109.91 5.77 4.74
N ILE A 3 -109.38 5.16 5.78
CA ILE A 3 -107.96 5.01 6.11
C ILE A 3 -107.37 3.92 5.20
N LYS A 4 -106.31 4.23 4.44
CA LYS A 4 -105.50 3.23 3.72
C LYS A 4 -104.29 2.83 4.57
N PRO A 5 -103.96 1.52 4.65
CA PRO A 5 -102.94 1.00 5.55
C PRO A 5 -101.52 1.20 5.02
N THR A 6 -100.61 1.28 5.98
CA THR A 6 -99.16 1.48 5.89
C THR A 6 -98.43 0.21 5.45
N PHE A 7 -97.39 0.36 4.61
CA PHE A 7 -96.33 -0.64 4.45
C PHE A 7 -95.03 -0.10 5.06
N LYS A 8 -94.63 -0.68 6.20
CA LYS A 8 -93.28 -0.48 6.76
C LYS A 8 -92.32 -1.47 6.10
N GLN A 9 -91.31 -0.94 5.42
CA GLN A 9 -90.22 -1.69 4.82
C GLN A 9 -89.29 -2.20 5.93
N GLY A 10 -89.28 -3.51 6.17
CA GLY A 10 -88.43 -4.13 7.18
C GLY A 10 -86.98 -4.24 6.71
N TYR A 11 -86.08 -3.48 7.33
CA TYR A 11 -84.63 -3.73 7.21
C TYR A 11 -84.28 -5.04 7.92
N ARG A 12 -83.91 -6.08 7.16
CA ARG A 12 -83.31 -7.31 7.71
C ARG A 12 -81.89 -6.99 8.18
N ARG A 13 -81.69 -6.85 9.50
CA ARG A 13 -80.37 -6.94 10.12
C ARG A 13 -79.90 -8.39 10.06
N THR A 14 -78.95 -8.70 9.17
CA THR A 14 -78.15 -9.92 9.28
C THR A 14 -77.29 -9.82 10.53
N ARG A 15 -77.62 -10.61 11.56
CA ARG A 15 -76.72 -10.84 12.70
C ARG A 15 -75.45 -11.49 12.18
N GLN A 16 -74.32 -10.78 12.24
CA GLN A 16 -73.02 -11.44 12.22
C GLN A 16 -72.92 -12.23 13.54
N ASN A 17 -73.01 -13.55 13.46
CA ASN A 17 -72.67 -14.41 14.58
C ASN A 17 -71.15 -14.36 14.73
N ASN A 18 -70.64 -13.69 15.77
CA ASN A 18 -69.28 -13.89 16.22
C ASN A 18 -69.18 -15.31 16.77
N LEU A 19 -68.79 -16.26 15.91
CA LEU A 19 -68.41 -17.61 16.30
C LEU A 19 -67.11 -17.47 17.13
N GLY A 20 -67.15 -17.85 18.40
CA GLY A 20 -65.97 -17.90 19.26
C GLY A 20 -65.03 -19.04 18.83
N PHE A 21 -63.73 -18.84 19.00
CA PHE A 21 -62.71 -19.84 18.74
C PHE A 21 -62.82 -21.03 19.71
N THR A 22 -62.58 -22.25 19.21
CA THR A 22 -62.58 -23.45 20.05
C THR A 22 -61.20 -23.69 20.70
N LEU A 23 -61.17 -24.38 21.85
CA LEU A 23 -59.90 -24.71 22.53
C LEU A 23 -58.91 -25.44 21.60
N ILE A 24 -59.41 -26.37 20.79
CA ILE A 24 -58.58 -27.18 19.89
C ILE A 24 -57.97 -26.34 18.76
N GLU A 25 -58.67 -25.30 18.31
CA GLU A 25 -58.18 -24.37 17.30
C GLU A 25 -57.03 -23.50 17.85
N MET A 26 -57.15 -23.04 19.10
CA MET A 26 -56.07 -22.32 19.78
C MET A 26 -54.82 -23.20 19.97
N ILE A 27 -54.99 -24.46 20.38
CA ILE A 27 -53.88 -25.42 20.53
C ILE A 27 -53.19 -25.66 19.18
N ALA A 28 -53.96 -25.91 18.12
CA ALA A 28 -53.41 -26.12 16.78
C ALA A 28 -52.58 -24.90 16.31
N VAL A 29 -53.07 -23.68 16.55
CA VAL A 29 -52.34 -22.44 16.22
C VAL A 29 -51.04 -22.33 17.01
N MET A 30 -51.03 -22.60 18.32
CA MET A 30 -49.81 -22.56 19.14
C MET A 30 -48.76 -23.58 18.65
N VAL A 31 -49.18 -24.81 18.32
CA VAL A 31 -48.26 -25.84 17.80
C VAL A 31 -47.67 -25.40 16.46
N ILE A 32 -48.49 -24.91 15.52
CA ILE A 32 -48.00 -24.45 14.21
C ILE A 32 -47.04 -23.26 14.37
N LEU A 33 -47.39 -22.27 15.20
CA LEU A 33 -46.51 -21.12 15.48
C LEU A 33 -45.18 -21.55 16.10
N SER A 34 -45.17 -22.55 16.96
CA SER A 34 -43.94 -23.05 17.57
C SER A 34 -43.00 -23.69 16.54
N ILE A 35 -43.54 -24.50 15.62
CA ILE A 35 -42.76 -25.17 14.57
C ILE A 35 -42.20 -24.14 13.59
N VAL A 36 -43.06 -23.24 13.10
CA VAL A 36 -42.67 -22.19 12.16
C VAL A 36 -41.69 -21.22 12.80
N GLY A 37 -41.92 -20.83 14.05
CA GLY A 37 -41.02 -19.95 14.81
C GLY A 37 -39.65 -20.57 15.02
N ALA A 38 -39.58 -21.86 15.37
CA ALA A 38 -38.32 -22.57 15.55
C ALA A 38 -37.52 -22.71 14.25
N LEU A 39 -38.19 -23.05 13.14
CA LEU A 39 -37.54 -23.14 11.83
C LEU A 39 -37.10 -21.76 11.33
N GLY A 40 -38.00 -20.77 11.34
CA GLY A 40 -37.73 -19.41 10.88
C GLY A 40 -36.59 -18.73 11.64
N SER A 41 -36.55 -18.91 12.96
CA SER A 41 -35.46 -18.43 13.83
C SER A 41 -34.08 -18.92 13.37
N ARG A 42 -33.95 -20.23 13.12
CA ARG A 42 -32.67 -20.83 12.69
C ARG A 42 -32.23 -20.30 11.33
N PHE A 43 -33.15 -20.18 10.37
CA PHE A 43 -32.84 -19.61 9.06
C PHE A 43 -32.38 -18.16 9.14
N LEU A 44 -32.99 -17.35 10.00
CA LEU A 44 -32.60 -15.95 10.20
C LEU A 44 -31.19 -15.83 10.78
N ILE A 45 -30.85 -16.60 11.81
CA ILE A 45 -29.51 -16.59 12.42
C ILE A 45 -28.44 -16.94 11.38
N ILE A 46 -28.64 -18.04 10.63
CA ILE A 46 -27.70 -18.47 9.59
C ILE A 46 -27.53 -17.39 8.50
N SER A 47 -28.62 -16.73 8.11
CA SER A 47 -28.59 -15.66 7.10
C SER A 47 -27.80 -14.45 7.56
N ILE A 48 -27.98 -14.02 8.82
CA ILE A 48 -27.26 -12.90 9.43
C ILE A 48 -25.77 -13.23 9.58
N ASP A 49 -25.43 -14.43 10.06
CA ASP A 49 -24.04 -14.85 10.24
C ASP A 49 -23.30 -14.97 8.91
N SER A 50 -23.96 -15.52 7.88
CA SER A 50 -23.43 -15.58 6.52
C SER A 50 -23.17 -14.18 5.97
N TYR A 51 -24.12 -13.26 6.13
CA TYR A 51 -23.97 -11.87 5.71
C TYR A 51 -22.78 -11.20 6.41
N ASN A 52 -22.66 -11.32 7.73
CA ASN A 52 -21.54 -10.77 8.50
C ASN A 52 -20.19 -11.34 8.04
N THR A 53 -20.13 -12.64 7.79
CA THR A 53 -18.93 -13.34 7.31
C THR A 53 -18.49 -12.81 5.94
N ILE A 54 -19.44 -12.62 5.02
CA ILE A 54 -19.18 -12.05 3.69
C ILE A 54 -18.66 -10.62 3.80
N GLN A 55 -19.24 -9.79 4.67
CA GLN A 55 -18.82 -8.41 4.88
C GLN A 55 -17.40 -8.31 5.46
N GLN A 56 -17.08 -9.13 6.47
CA GLN A 56 -15.74 -9.19 7.06
C GLN A 56 -14.69 -9.61 6.02
N ARG A 57 -14.97 -10.68 5.26
CA ARG A 57 -14.10 -11.15 4.19
C ARG A 57 -13.86 -10.08 3.12
N SER A 58 -14.92 -9.41 2.68
CA SER A 58 -14.84 -8.37 1.65
C SER A 58 -14.01 -7.18 2.12
N LYS A 59 -14.16 -6.79 3.39
CA LYS A 59 -13.36 -5.73 4.01
C LYS A 59 -11.88 -6.12 4.14
N LEU A 60 -11.58 -7.36 4.50
CA LEU A 60 -10.21 -7.87 4.59
C LEU A 60 -9.52 -7.83 3.23
N ILE A 61 -10.18 -8.34 2.18
CA ILE A 61 -9.67 -8.33 0.80
C ILE A 61 -9.44 -6.90 0.32
N ALA A 62 -10.41 -6.00 0.50
CA ALA A 62 -10.30 -4.61 0.05
C ALA A 62 -9.11 -3.88 0.70
N LYS A 63 -8.93 -4.03 2.03
CA LYS A 63 -7.78 -3.44 2.73
C LYS A 63 -6.46 -3.99 2.22
N ALA A 64 -6.39 -5.31 2.02
CA ALA A 64 -5.19 -5.99 1.56
C ALA A 64 -4.80 -5.56 0.13
N GLN A 65 -5.79 -5.41 -0.76
CA GLN A 65 -5.59 -4.87 -2.11
C GLN A 65 -5.11 -3.43 -2.09
N ILE A 66 -5.73 -2.55 -1.31
CA ILE A 66 -5.30 -1.14 -1.19
C ILE A 66 -3.86 -1.06 -0.70
N ALA A 67 -3.47 -1.86 0.30
CA ALA A 67 -2.11 -1.89 0.81
C ALA A 67 -1.09 -2.28 -0.27
N ILE A 68 -1.37 -3.35 -1.03
CA ILE A 68 -0.49 -3.80 -2.12
C ILE A 68 -0.41 -2.80 -3.27
N GLU A 69 -1.53 -2.18 -3.65
CA GLU A 69 -1.54 -1.16 -4.70
C GLU A 69 -0.71 0.07 -4.29
N GLN A 70 -0.87 0.52 -3.04
CA GLN A 70 -0.07 1.63 -2.50
C GLN A 70 1.42 1.30 -2.46
N MET A 71 1.80 0.08 -2.07
CA MET A 71 3.19 -0.37 -2.07
C MET A 71 3.75 -0.47 -3.48
N THR A 72 3.00 -1.10 -4.38
CA THR A 72 3.38 -1.30 -5.79
C THR A 72 3.61 0.03 -6.48
N ARG A 73 2.71 1.00 -6.30
CA ARG A 73 2.85 2.35 -6.86
C ARG A 73 4.12 3.05 -6.37
N GLN A 74 4.43 2.95 -5.08
CA GLN A 74 5.63 3.56 -4.50
C GLN A 74 6.91 2.86 -4.97
N LEU A 75 6.93 1.53 -5.00
CA LEU A 75 8.08 0.73 -5.46
C LEU A 75 8.39 0.96 -6.94
N ARG A 76 7.37 1.14 -7.80
CA ARG A 76 7.56 1.47 -9.22
C ARG A 76 8.28 2.81 -9.44
N GLN A 77 8.21 3.71 -8.47
CA GLN A 77 8.91 4.98 -8.48
C GLN A 77 10.28 4.91 -7.80
N SER A 78 10.83 3.72 -7.54
CA SER A 78 12.16 3.62 -6.95
C SER A 78 13.28 3.99 -7.94
N VAL A 79 14.36 4.55 -7.41
CA VAL A 79 15.63 4.71 -8.13
C VAL A 79 16.19 3.33 -8.54
N PRO A 80 16.73 3.18 -9.77
CA PRO A 80 17.41 1.95 -10.21
C PRO A 80 18.46 1.47 -9.20
N ASN A 81 18.56 0.14 -9.03
CA ASN A 81 19.52 -0.51 -8.13
C ASN A 81 19.55 0.00 -6.67
N ALA A 82 18.50 0.70 -6.21
CA ALA A 82 18.39 1.24 -4.86
C ALA A 82 17.38 0.48 -3.98
N VAL A 83 16.88 -0.68 -4.44
CA VAL A 83 15.96 -1.54 -3.69
C VAL A 83 16.75 -2.64 -3.00
N ARG A 84 16.55 -2.82 -1.69
CA ARG A 84 17.15 -3.90 -0.90
C ARG A 84 16.11 -4.57 -0.01
N VAL A 85 16.32 -5.85 0.28
CA VAL A 85 15.43 -6.68 1.12
C VAL A 85 16.24 -7.22 2.31
N SER A 86 15.59 -7.36 3.47
CA SER A 86 16.24 -7.88 4.68
C SER A 86 16.51 -9.38 4.54
N GLY A 87 17.45 -9.92 5.32
CA GLY A 87 17.82 -11.33 5.23
C GLY A 87 16.66 -12.31 5.47
N SER A 88 15.63 -11.93 6.23
CA SER A 88 14.42 -12.73 6.46
C SER A 88 13.35 -12.56 5.36
N GLY A 89 13.45 -11.54 4.51
CA GLY A 89 12.41 -11.15 3.56
C GLY A 89 11.21 -10.42 4.18
N ASN A 90 11.27 -9.99 5.44
CA ASN A 90 10.17 -9.28 6.10
C ASN A 90 10.18 -7.76 5.88
N CYS A 91 11.31 -7.21 5.44
CA CYS A 91 11.44 -5.80 5.14
C CYS A 91 11.99 -5.58 3.73
N ILE A 92 11.46 -4.57 3.04
CA ILE A 92 11.99 -4.03 1.80
C ILE A 92 12.19 -2.53 1.96
N GLU A 93 13.32 -2.04 1.49
CA GLU A 93 13.68 -0.62 1.49
C GLU A 93 14.04 -0.17 0.08
N PHE A 94 13.68 1.06 -0.24
CA PHE A 94 13.91 1.66 -1.54
C PHE A 94 14.03 3.18 -1.43
N LEU A 95 14.73 3.81 -2.37
CA LEU A 95 14.74 5.26 -2.52
C LEU A 95 13.69 5.67 -3.55
N PRO A 96 12.70 6.52 -3.21
CA PRO A 96 11.77 7.09 -4.19
C PRO A 96 12.48 8.12 -5.08
N ALA A 97 12.39 7.94 -6.40
CA ALA A 97 12.85 8.90 -7.38
C ALA A 97 11.83 10.04 -7.53
N LEU A 98 12.29 11.29 -7.39
CA LEU A 98 11.50 12.48 -7.66
C LEU A 98 11.50 12.80 -9.14
N ILE A 99 12.69 12.92 -9.73
CA ILE A 99 12.86 13.32 -11.12
C ILE A 99 14.20 12.83 -11.67
N GLY A 100 14.24 12.53 -12.97
CA GLY A 100 15.48 12.36 -13.72
C GLY A 100 15.77 13.60 -14.55
N VAL A 101 16.98 14.11 -14.47
CA VAL A 101 17.43 15.32 -15.17
C VAL A 101 18.66 14.97 -16.02
N ARG A 102 18.83 15.65 -17.16
CA ARG A 102 20.04 15.52 -17.98
C ARG A 102 21.11 16.50 -17.49
N TYR A 103 22.28 16.00 -17.12
CA TYR A 103 23.45 16.85 -16.89
C TYR A 103 24.15 17.18 -18.22
N LEU A 104 24.80 18.34 -18.27
CA LEU A 104 25.34 18.88 -19.53
C LEU A 104 26.84 18.61 -19.73
N ASN A 105 27.57 18.50 -18.64
CA ASN A 105 29.02 18.26 -18.64
C ASN A 105 29.33 16.94 -17.96
N SER A 106 30.39 16.27 -18.39
CA SER A 106 30.91 15.09 -17.70
C SER A 106 31.13 15.39 -16.22
N LEU A 107 30.61 14.54 -15.35
CA LEU A 107 30.77 14.65 -13.90
C LEU A 107 32.15 14.14 -13.49
N PRO A 108 32.72 14.63 -12.38
CA PRO A 108 33.89 14.01 -11.80
C PRO A 108 33.60 12.56 -11.45
N ASP A 109 34.41 11.66 -12.00
CA ASP A 109 34.34 10.24 -11.68
C ASP A 109 35.72 9.61 -11.49
N GLU A 110 35.74 8.34 -11.06
CA GLU A 110 36.98 7.59 -10.83
C GLU A 110 37.83 7.46 -12.10
N SER A 111 37.21 7.45 -13.29
CA SER A 111 37.92 7.23 -14.56
C SER A 111 38.56 8.50 -15.11
N ASN A 112 37.90 9.65 -14.97
CA ASN A 112 38.39 10.92 -15.51
C ASN A 112 39.25 11.71 -14.52
N GLY A 113 39.20 11.36 -13.22
CA GLY A 113 40.04 11.97 -12.19
C GLY A 113 39.80 13.47 -12.01
N ALA A 114 38.66 14.01 -12.47
CA ALA A 114 38.39 15.44 -12.39
C ALA A 114 38.25 15.89 -10.92
N PRO A 115 38.50 17.18 -10.62
CA PRO A 115 38.31 17.73 -9.28
C PRO A 115 36.88 17.52 -8.77
N LEU A 116 36.73 17.32 -7.46
CA LEU A 116 35.43 17.15 -6.82
C LEU A 116 34.56 18.40 -7.06
N VAL A 117 33.25 18.19 -7.24
CA VAL A 117 32.29 19.27 -7.48
C VAL A 117 31.24 19.33 -6.37
N SER A 118 30.75 20.53 -6.07
CA SER A 118 29.61 20.76 -5.17
C SER A 118 28.31 21.07 -5.91
N SER A 119 28.30 20.99 -7.25
CA SER A 119 27.12 21.27 -8.07
C SER A 119 27.22 20.57 -9.42
N ILE A 120 26.09 20.16 -9.96
CA ILE A 120 25.95 19.54 -11.28
C ILE A 120 25.19 20.49 -12.20
N THR A 121 25.81 20.90 -13.31
CA THR A 121 25.11 21.70 -14.34
C THR A 121 24.17 20.83 -15.16
N THR A 122 22.90 21.25 -15.29
CA THR A 122 21.85 20.47 -15.95
C THR A 122 21.07 21.26 -16.98
N ALA A 123 20.32 20.54 -17.82
CA ALA A 123 19.18 21.14 -18.51
C ALA A 123 18.17 21.68 -17.48
N SER A 124 17.38 22.68 -17.87
CA SER A 124 16.36 23.28 -17.01
C SER A 124 15.33 22.26 -16.54
N PHE A 125 14.97 22.28 -15.27
CA PHE A 125 13.94 21.42 -14.68
C PHE A 125 13.17 22.12 -13.56
N SER A 126 11.97 21.64 -13.25
CA SER A 126 11.22 22.00 -12.05
C SER A 126 11.20 20.81 -11.09
N LEU A 127 11.30 21.09 -9.78
CA LEU A 127 11.18 20.05 -8.76
C LEU A 127 9.70 19.71 -8.52
N PRO A 128 9.31 18.43 -8.59
CA PRO A 128 8.01 17.98 -8.11
C PRO A 128 7.86 18.19 -6.60
N SER A 129 6.65 18.00 -6.09
CA SER A 129 6.43 17.93 -4.63
C SER A 129 7.19 16.75 -4.03
N GLY A 130 7.85 16.99 -2.89
CA GLY A 130 8.67 16.01 -2.18
C GLY A 130 9.95 16.67 -1.64
N SER A 131 10.83 15.86 -1.03
CA SER A 131 12.11 16.32 -0.50
C SER A 131 13.26 15.85 -1.38
N ALA A 132 14.03 16.79 -1.92
CA ALA A 132 15.20 16.47 -2.72
C ALA A 132 16.39 16.21 -1.79
N ASP A 133 16.51 14.99 -1.27
CA ASP A 133 17.50 14.63 -0.24
C ASP A 133 18.77 14.02 -0.85
N HIS A 134 18.63 13.34 -1.99
CA HIS A 134 19.69 12.55 -2.60
C HIS A 134 19.80 12.78 -4.10
N VAL A 135 21.02 12.66 -4.61
CA VAL A 135 21.37 12.76 -6.03
C VAL A 135 22.09 11.50 -6.42
N LEU A 136 21.60 10.78 -7.43
CA LEU A 136 22.13 9.49 -7.86
C LEU A 136 22.52 9.53 -9.34
N VAL A 137 23.69 9.00 -9.65
CA VAL A 137 24.21 8.88 -11.02
C VAL A 137 24.60 7.43 -11.25
N ALA A 138 23.91 6.79 -12.20
CA ALA A 138 24.19 5.44 -12.70
C ALA A 138 24.54 4.38 -11.62
N PRO A 139 23.75 4.22 -10.54
CA PRO A 139 23.97 3.16 -9.57
C PRO A 139 23.83 1.78 -10.24
N MET A 140 24.81 0.90 -10.08
CA MET A 140 24.81 -0.45 -10.65
C MET A 140 24.44 -1.54 -9.63
N ILE A 141 24.73 -1.30 -8.37
CA ILE A 141 24.43 -2.21 -7.25
C ILE A 141 24.03 -1.40 -6.01
N THR A 142 23.29 -2.02 -5.10
CA THR A 142 22.77 -1.36 -3.90
C THR A 142 23.86 -0.83 -2.97
N THR A 143 25.03 -1.47 -2.92
CA THR A 143 26.14 -1.01 -2.08
C THR A 143 26.66 0.36 -2.51
N GLU A 144 26.57 0.73 -3.79
CA GLU A 144 26.96 2.07 -4.27
C GLU A 144 26.02 3.19 -3.79
N VAL A 145 24.79 2.82 -3.39
CA VAL A 145 23.78 3.76 -2.89
C VAL A 145 23.89 3.91 -1.37
N TYR A 146 24.03 2.78 -0.66
CA TYR A 146 23.96 2.71 0.79
C TYR A 146 25.33 2.80 1.50
N THR A 147 26.43 3.03 0.78
CA THR A 147 27.75 3.24 1.38
C THR A 147 27.99 4.71 1.74
N VAL A 148 28.71 4.97 2.84
CA VAL A 148 28.99 6.31 3.38
C VAL A 148 30.46 6.74 3.32
N ILE A 149 31.35 5.91 2.76
CA ILE A 149 32.80 6.20 2.63
C ILE A 149 33.22 6.02 1.16
N GLY A 150 34.16 6.83 0.69
CA GLY A 150 34.75 6.71 -0.66
C GLY A 150 33.92 7.32 -1.79
N ASP A 151 34.32 7.05 -3.03
CA ASP A 151 33.50 7.43 -4.19
C ASP A 151 32.26 6.54 -4.26
N ARG A 152 31.13 7.10 -4.65
CA ARG A 152 29.85 6.39 -4.67
C ARG A 152 28.86 6.99 -5.67
N SER A 153 27.89 6.20 -6.10
CA SER A 153 26.88 6.62 -7.08
C SER A 153 25.84 7.59 -6.50
N ARG A 154 25.80 7.78 -5.17
CA ARG A 154 24.89 8.70 -4.45
C ARG A 154 25.64 9.84 -3.75
N ALA A 155 25.15 11.07 -3.92
CA ALA A 155 25.50 12.22 -3.10
C ALA A 155 24.28 12.71 -2.31
N SER A 156 24.49 13.42 -1.21
CA SER A 156 23.42 14.18 -0.56
C SER A 156 23.18 15.47 -1.34
N ALA A 157 21.92 15.79 -1.61
CA ALA A 157 21.54 17.02 -2.29
C ALA A 157 21.83 18.23 -1.38
N GLY A 158 22.28 19.31 -1.98
CA GLY A 158 22.43 20.61 -1.32
C GLY A 158 21.11 21.37 -1.30
N VAL A 159 21.15 22.59 -0.75
CA VAL A 159 19.98 23.46 -0.69
C VAL A 159 19.73 24.08 -2.06
N PHE A 160 18.55 23.82 -2.63
CA PHE A 160 18.07 24.50 -3.83
C PHE A 160 17.74 25.96 -3.52
N GLY A 161 18.15 26.87 -4.41
CA GLY A 161 17.79 28.29 -4.29
C GLY A 161 16.29 28.54 -4.46
N ALA A 162 15.86 29.78 -4.22
CA ALA A 162 14.50 30.19 -4.49
C ALA A 162 14.24 30.26 -6.01
N GLY A 163 13.19 29.60 -6.48
CA GLY A 163 12.76 29.68 -7.88
C GLY A 163 11.96 28.45 -8.34
N PRO A 164 11.12 28.59 -9.37
CA PRO A 164 10.32 27.47 -9.88
C PRO A 164 11.10 26.56 -10.85
N VAL A 165 12.24 27.04 -11.38
CA VAL A 165 13.06 26.35 -12.39
C VAL A 165 14.53 26.43 -11.99
N TYR A 166 15.22 25.31 -12.14
CA TYR A 166 16.62 25.12 -11.81
C TYR A 166 17.43 24.69 -13.03
N THR A 167 18.67 25.14 -13.12
CA THR A 167 19.65 24.75 -14.16
C THR A 167 20.88 24.06 -13.58
N ALA A 168 20.87 23.80 -12.27
CA ALA A 168 21.90 23.06 -11.59
C ALA A 168 21.32 22.31 -10.38
N ILE A 169 21.97 21.22 -10.01
CA ILE A 169 21.69 20.44 -8.81
C ILE A 169 22.81 20.69 -7.80
N PRO A 170 22.56 21.42 -6.70
CA PRO A 170 23.54 21.60 -5.64
C PRO A 170 23.79 20.27 -4.91
N LEU A 171 25.01 20.05 -4.46
CA LEU A 171 25.41 18.93 -3.62
C LEU A 171 25.79 19.47 -2.24
N ALA A 172 25.46 18.72 -1.18
CA ALA A 172 25.72 19.15 0.20
C ALA A 172 27.23 19.24 0.53
N ALA A 173 28.06 18.50 -0.22
CA ALA A 173 29.50 18.49 -0.09
C ALA A 173 30.14 18.26 -1.46
N ASN A 174 31.43 18.58 -1.58
CA ASN A 174 32.24 18.22 -2.73
C ASN A 174 32.21 16.70 -2.95
N HIS A 175 31.85 16.27 -4.15
CA HIS A 175 31.61 14.86 -4.47
C HIS A 175 32.28 14.45 -5.77
N ARG A 176 32.64 13.16 -5.84
CA ARG A 176 33.05 12.46 -7.04
C ARG A 176 32.22 11.18 -7.16
N PHE A 177 31.60 10.99 -8.32
CA PHE A 177 30.76 9.82 -8.58
C PHE A 177 31.62 8.62 -8.99
N LEU A 178 31.08 7.40 -8.90
CA LEU A 178 31.81 6.22 -9.39
C LEU A 178 31.97 6.23 -10.91
N ARG A 179 30.97 6.78 -11.61
CA ARG A 179 30.88 6.75 -13.06
C ARG A 179 29.90 7.80 -13.57
N ASN A 180 30.10 8.24 -14.80
CA ASN A 180 29.08 8.96 -15.57
C ASN A 180 27.96 8.00 -16.06
N SER A 181 26.75 8.53 -16.21
CA SER A 181 25.64 7.83 -16.87
C SER A 181 25.83 7.83 -18.39
N LEU A 182 25.58 6.70 -19.05
CA LEU A 182 25.71 6.55 -20.51
C LEU A 182 24.80 7.50 -21.31
N VAL A 183 23.72 7.98 -20.68
CA VAL A 183 22.74 8.89 -21.29
C VAL A 183 22.75 10.28 -20.64
N ASN A 184 23.81 10.59 -19.88
CA ASN A 184 23.97 11.83 -19.12
C ASN A 184 22.82 12.13 -18.16
N ARG A 185 22.28 11.09 -17.51
CA ARG A 185 21.15 11.22 -16.58
C ARG A 185 21.61 11.22 -15.13
N VAL A 186 21.03 12.12 -14.35
CA VAL A 186 21.11 12.18 -12.89
C VAL A 186 19.69 12.09 -12.32
N VAL A 187 19.52 11.39 -11.20
CA VAL A 187 18.23 11.20 -10.54
C VAL A 187 18.25 11.91 -9.19
N ILE A 188 17.25 12.75 -8.95
CA ILE A 188 16.98 13.34 -7.63
C ILE A 188 16.00 12.41 -6.92
N ALA A 189 16.26 12.12 -5.65
CA ALA A 189 15.49 11.17 -4.86
C ALA A 189 15.22 11.71 -3.44
N GLU A 190 14.14 11.21 -2.85
CA GLU A 190 13.82 11.37 -1.44
C GLU A 190 14.65 10.43 -0.56
N ASP A 191 14.62 10.69 0.74
CA ASP A 191 15.03 9.75 1.77
C ASP A 191 14.38 8.35 1.57
N PRO A 192 15.09 7.27 1.98
CA PRO A 192 14.58 5.92 1.86
C PRO A 192 13.22 5.72 2.54
N LYS A 193 12.37 4.91 1.91
CA LYS A 193 11.12 4.40 2.48
C LYS A 193 11.24 2.90 2.65
N ARG A 194 10.65 2.39 3.73
CA ARG A 194 10.72 0.96 4.09
C ARG A 194 9.34 0.41 4.34
N PHE A 195 9.04 -0.76 3.79
CA PHE A 195 7.90 -1.56 4.19
C PHE A 195 8.39 -2.74 5.00
N CYS A 196 7.79 -3.00 6.15
CA CYS A 196 8.17 -4.08 7.05
C CYS A 196 6.94 -4.79 7.62
N LEU A 197 7.05 -6.11 7.77
CA LEU A 197 6.15 -6.88 8.59
C LEU A 197 6.68 -6.95 10.02
N SER A 198 5.92 -6.42 10.97
CA SER A 198 6.31 -6.43 12.39
C SER A 198 5.09 -6.45 13.30
N GLY A 199 5.11 -7.33 14.31
CA GLY A 199 4.04 -7.45 15.30
C GLY A 199 2.66 -7.71 14.68
N GLY A 200 2.60 -8.49 13.59
CA GLY A 200 1.34 -8.76 12.87
C GLY A 200 0.84 -7.59 12.02
N ASN A 201 1.64 -6.55 11.81
CA ASN A 201 1.26 -5.39 11.00
C ASN A 201 2.19 -5.24 9.79
N LEU A 202 1.63 -4.74 8.70
CA LEU A 202 2.40 -4.16 7.60
C LEU A 202 2.58 -2.67 7.87
N LEU A 203 3.83 -2.28 8.09
CA LEU A 203 4.24 -0.92 8.45
C LEU A 203 5.02 -0.29 7.30
N ARG A 204 4.78 0.99 7.06
CA ARG A 204 5.64 1.86 6.24
C ARG A 204 6.42 2.79 7.17
N TYR A 205 7.73 2.90 6.96
CA TYR A 205 8.59 3.87 7.63
C TYR A 205 9.08 4.92 6.65
N ASN A 206 9.21 6.16 7.12
CA ASN A 206 9.85 7.29 6.45
C ASN A 206 10.55 8.21 7.46
N GLY A 207 11.32 9.19 6.96
CA GLY A 207 11.91 10.25 7.79
C GLY A 207 13.10 9.82 8.66
N TYR A 208 13.69 8.65 8.40
CA TYR A 208 14.87 8.16 9.13
C TYR A 208 16.20 8.47 8.42
N GLY A 209 16.18 9.25 7.34
CA GLY A 209 17.35 9.49 6.52
C GLY A 209 17.89 8.21 5.85
N LEU A 210 19.13 8.29 5.39
CA LEU A 210 19.84 7.14 4.82
C LEU A 210 20.61 6.36 5.90
N LEU A 211 20.24 5.09 6.10
CA LEU A 211 20.97 4.16 6.96
C LEU A 211 21.89 3.27 6.12
N SER A 212 23.20 3.29 6.42
CA SER A 212 24.22 2.51 5.70
C SER A 212 24.44 1.09 6.23
N SER A 213 23.87 0.78 7.41
CA SER A 213 23.91 -0.57 7.96
C SER A 213 23.13 -1.57 7.08
N ALA A 214 23.43 -2.85 7.26
CA ALA A 214 22.68 -3.93 6.62
C ALA A 214 21.19 -3.85 6.98
N LEU A 215 20.32 -4.17 6.03
CA LEU A 215 18.88 -4.10 6.23
C LEU A 215 18.42 -5.23 7.17
N THR A 216 17.94 -4.88 8.36
CA THR A 216 17.35 -5.81 9.33
C THR A 216 15.81 -5.71 9.36
N ASP A 217 15.17 -6.50 10.21
CA ASP A 217 13.72 -6.39 10.46
C ASP A 217 13.37 -5.38 11.56
N THR A 218 14.39 -4.79 12.18
CA THR A 218 14.22 -3.79 13.22
C THR A 218 13.72 -2.49 12.62
N ALA A 219 12.82 -1.81 13.32
CA ALA A 219 12.39 -0.48 12.96
C ALA A 219 13.61 0.46 12.79
N PRO A 220 13.70 1.24 11.70
CA PRO A 220 14.80 2.19 11.53
C PRO A 220 14.76 3.26 12.63
N VAL A 221 15.93 3.57 13.19
CA VAL A 221 16.08 4.62 14.20
C VAL A 221 15.66 5.97 13.61
N GLY A 222 14.82 6.72 14.33
CA GLY A 222 14.25 7.98 13.85
C GLY A 222 13.13 7.83 12.82
N GLY A 223 12.78 6.60 12.43
CA GLY A 223 11.73 6.35 11.44
C GLY A 223 10.34 6.55 12.00
N ILE A 224 9.49 7.22 11.24
CA ILE A 224 8.08 7.46 11.57
C ILE A 224 7.25 6.30 11.00
N PRO A 225 6.64 5.45 11.84
CA PRO A 225 5.82 4.34 11.36
C PRO A 225 4.42 4.79 10.93
N ALA A 226 3.90 4.16 9.89
CA ALA A 226 2.51 4.24 9.46
C ALA A 226 1.96 2.84 9.18
N ILE A 227 0.83 2.47 9.77
CA ILE A 227 0.19 1.18 9.55
C ILE A 227 -0.51 1.18 8.18
N MET A 228 -0.12 0.24 7.32
CA MET A 228 -0.78 -0.01 6.03
C MET A 228 -1.73 -1.20 6.09
N GLY A 229 -1.46 -2.16 6.98
CA GLY A 229 -2.27 -3.36 7.12
C GLY A 229 -2.11 -3.98 8.51
N ARG A 230 -3.13 -4.68 8.97
CA ARG A 230 -3.16 -5.42 10.24
C ARG A 230 -3.39 -6.90 9.98
N ASN A 231 -3.00 -7.72 10.94
CA ASN A 231 -3.08 -9.17 10.94
C ASN A 231 -2.37 -9.82 9.73
N VAL A 232 -1.16 -9.35 9.44
CA VAL A 232 -0.30 -9.93 8.41
C VAL A 232 0.67 -10.92 9.04
N SER A 233 0.76 -12.12 8.48
CA SER A 233 1.71 -13.13 8.95
C SER A 233 3.16 -12.72 8.70
N THR A 234 4.02 -12.93 9.69
CA THR A 234 5.48 -12.75 9.62
C THR A 234 6.24 -14.07 9.50
N SER A 235 5.53 -15.20 9.34
CA SER A 235 6.14 -16.54 9.34
C SER A 235 6.83 -16.92 8.04
N SER A 236 6.56 -16.19 6.96
CA SER A 236 7.11 -16.42 5.62
C SER A 236 7.67 -15.13 5.05
N ALA A 237 8.76 -15.23 4.27
CA ALA A 237 9.34 -14.10 3.55
C ALA A 237 8.28 -13.41 2.68
N ALA A 238 8.03 -12.13 2.95
CA ALA A 238 7.05 -11.33 2.23
C ALA A 238 7.60 -10.66 0.99
N PHE A 239 8.91 -10.39 0.99
CA PHE A 239 9.62 -9.70 -0.08
C PHE A 239 10.76 -10.55 -0.58
N SER A 240 10.92 -10.60 -1.90
CA SER A 240 12.14 -11.12 -2.52
C SER A 240 12.46 -10.32 -3.77
N LEU A 241 13.75 -10.21 -4.08
CA LEU A 241 14.24 -9.64 -5.32
C LEU A 241 14.61 -10.77 -6.27
N SER A 242 14.09 -10.71 -7.48
CA SER A 242 14.48 -11.59 -8.58
C SER A 242 15.19 -10.77 -9.66
N GLY A 243 16.43 -11.15 -9.97
CA GLY A 243 17.27 -10.52 -11.00
C GLY A 243 18.54 -9.89 -10.42
N ASN A 244 19.65 -10.63 -10.46
CA ASN A 244 21.00 -10.14 -10.15
C ASN A 244 21.77 -9.69 -11.42
N SER A 245 21.08 -9.30 -12.50
CA SER A 245 21.75 -8.82 -13.71
C SER A 245 21.45 -7.34 -13.94
N VAL A 246 22.52 -6.54 -13.96
CA VAL A 246 22.56 -5.09 -14.24
C VAL A 246 21.76 -4.68 -15.50
N ASN A 247 21.43 -5.62 -16.39
CA ASN A 247 20.79 -5.39 -17.69
C ASN A 247 19.28 -5.72 -17.77
N ARG A 248 18.59 -6.04 -16.65
CA ARG A 248 17.13 -6.27 -16.65
C ARG A 248 16.44 -5.54 -15.50
N ASN A 249 15.17 -5.19 -15.68
CA ASN A 249 14.30 -4.65 -14.62
C ASN A 249 14.40 -5.55 -13.38
N ALA A 250 14.64 -4.96 -12.22
CA ALA A 250 14.57 -5.68 -10.95
C ALA A 250 13.10 -5.99 -10.66
N VAL A 251 12.79 -7.27 -10.45
CA VAL A 251 11.42 -7.69 -10.12
C VAL A 251 11.35 -7.94 -8.62
N VAL A 252 10.56 -7.11 -7.94
CA VAL A 252 10.18 -7.31 -6.55
C VAL A 252 8.98 -8.24 -6.52
N ASN A 253 9.12 -9.41 -5.89
CA ASN A 253 7.98 -10.27 -5.58
C ASN A 253 7.50 -9.92 -4.17
N ILE A 254 6.20 -9.66 -4.05
CA ILE A 254 5.49 -9.36 -2.81
C ILE A 254 4.50 -10.50 -2.57
N SER A 255 4.58 -11.15 -1.41
CA SER A 255 3.67 -12.21 -0.97
C SER A 255 3.20 -11.90 0.45
N LEU A 256 1.95 -11.43 0.58
CA LEU A 256 1.38 -11.05 1.88
C LEU A 256 0.24 -11.98 2.26
N ASN A 257 0.26 -12.46 3.51
CA ASN A 257 -0.76 -13.34 4.07
C ASN A 257 -1.52 -12.61 5.18
N PHE A 258 -2.74 -12.15 4.89
CA PHE A 258 -3.62 -11.49 5.85
C PHE A 258 -4.56 -12.51 6.50
N THR A 259 -4.68 -12.51 7.83
CA THR A 259 -5.51 -13.47 8.57
C THR A 259 -6.50 -12.74 9.47
N GLU A 260 -7.79 -13.03 9.40
CA GLU A 260 -8.79 -12.50 10.34
C GLU A 260 -9.71 -13.65 10.80
N GLY A 261 -9.66 -13.98 12.08
CA GLY A 261 -10.29 -15.20 12.61
C GLY A 261 -9.68 -16.46 12.00
N SER A 262 -10.51 -17.30 11.37
CA SER A 262 -10.08 -18.51 10.65
C SER A 262 -9.83 -18.28 9.15
N GLN A 263 -10.04 -17.06 8.64
CA GLN A 263 -9.89 -16.76 7.23
C GLN A 263 -8.50 -16.21 6.93
N THR A 264 -7.83 -16.78 5.93
CA THR A 264 -6.56 -16.29 5.41
C THR A 264 -6.72 -15.87 3.95
N VAL A 265 -6.18 -14.71 3.60
CA VAL A 265 -6.10 -14.18 2.23
C VAL A 265 -4.64 -13.98 1.88
N THR A 266 -4.17 -14.74 0.90
CA THR A 266 -2.83 -14.58 0.32
C THR A 266 -2.92 -13.71 -0.91
N LEU A 267 -2.05 -12.70 -0.98
CA LEU A 267 -1.91 -11.83 -2.14
C LEU A 267 -0.48 -11.86 -2.64
N ASN A 268 -0.33 -12.14 -3.92
CA ASN A 268 0.95 -12.18 -4.61
C ASN A 268 0.97 -11.09 -5.69
N GLN A 269 2.01 -10.27 -5.69
CA GLN A 269 2.20 -9.21 -6.67
C GLN A 269 3.65 -9.15 -7.11
N GLN A 270 3.85 -9.02 -8.43
CA GLN A 270 5.16 -8.71 -9.00
C GLN A 270 5.22 -7.24 -9.38
N VAL A 271 6.30 -6.58 -8.97
CA VAL A 271 6.54 -5.18 -9.26
C VAL A 271 7.82 -5.06 -10.05
N PHE A 272 7.70 -4.59 -11.29
CA PHE A 272 8.85 -4.23 -12.11
C PHE A 272 9.34 -2.84 -11.68
N VAL A 273 10.54 -2.80 -11.11
CA VAL A 273 11.25 -1.56 -10.81
C VAL A 273 12.13 -1.25 -12.01
N ARG A 274 12.09 0.02 -12.47
CA ARG A 274 12.95 0.45 -13.57
C ARG A 274 14.40 0.27 -13.18
N ASN A 275 15.16 -0.46 -13.99
CA ASN A 275 16.57 -0.74 -13.72
C ASN A 275 17.51 -0.23 -14.82
N VAL A 276 17.16 0.89 -15.45
CA VAL A 276 18.00 1.51 -16.48
C VAL A 276 18.77 2.68 -15.83
N PRO A 277 20.07 2.51 -15.52
CA PRO A 277 20.94 3.56 -14.97
C PRO A 277 21.24 4.71 -15.95
#